data_AF-A0A226DKI0-F1
#
_entry.id   AF-A0A226DKI0-F1
#
_cell.length_a   1.000
_cell.length_b   1.000
_cell.length_c   1.000
_cell.angle_alpha   90.00
_cell.angle_beta   90.00
_cell.angle_gamma   90.00
#
_symmetry.space_group_name_H-M   'P 1'
#
loop_
_entity.id
_entity.type
_entity.pdbx_description
1 polymer ?
#
loop_
_entity_poly.entity_id
_entity_poly.type
_entity_poly.pdbx_seq_one_letter_code
_entity_poly.pdbx_strand_id
1 'polypeptide(L)'
;MDENLDVIIDIPPHRQEIVVRDQSPDFYRVMKKIRLGNDGNFFVKNNVDDCGVVSTFYKIARNELPTDDDEPFYRDLGRVSPEPMITAVNTVLSIAEEEIVVDMVKRAGEEGIQVGESSRYLVWKEAAPKGQPVARVSGQLSLKYENSGNERWTYSPIYTCPITGLELNPTCLTHKGPNTGFCAINRPVGQEIIRRLVFDNREDVEKTLSVWQTSFLFQKLRNPLLHYHSSSISLAVGLEREVKEELRRVGLELRLTMILRNKGESDKIEFPFGIRAEPGEKLSDLISQTHGALYIATDPKIVYGGQTITGRPLHEQNDTIGKYKEQFNENVKIIPLCSVPKGVRSANLKKMESHLHIGLYLSYLFRLPNHLHQDLNQFHPYSLNKETRASHFDENSRELIQRFFLKEFGVLIEILPRPAYQYII
;
A
#
# COMPACT_ATOMS: atom_id res chain seq x y z
N MET A 1 -13.93 5.14 -33.96
CA MET A 1 -14.75 3.94 -33.71
C MET A 1 -16.12 4.45 -33.29
N ASP A 2 -16.97 4.77 -34.26
CA ASP A 2 -18.35 5.22 -34.02
C ASP A 2 -19.30 4.16 -34.57
N GLU A 3 -19.15 2.92 -34.10
CA GLU A 3 -20.24 1.95 -34.22
C GLU A 3 -21.18 2.20 -33.04
N ASN A 4 -22.46 2.42 -33.33
CA ASN A 4 -23.50 2.61 -32.32
C ASN A 4 -23.61 1.35 -31.45
N LEU A 5 -22.87 1.30 -30.33
CA LEU A 5 -22.97 0.25 -29.33
C LEU A 5 -24.35 0.34 -28.65
N ASP A 6 -25.02 -0.80 -28.49
CA ASP A 6 -26.29 -0.86 -27.76
C ASP A 6 -26.03 -0.97 -26.24
N VAL A 7 -26.44 0.06 -25.49
CA VAL A 7 -25.99 0.27 -24.09
C VAL A 7 -27.14 0.52 -23.12
N ILE A 8 -26.90 0.20 -21.84
CA ILE A 8 -27.75 0.54 -20.69
C ILE A 8 -27.04 1.64 -19.91
N ILE A 9 -27.64 2.82 -19.88
CA ILE A 9 -27.13 4.00 -19.14
C ILE A 9 -27.83 4.13 -17.78
N ASP A 10 -29.05 3.60 -17.64
CA ASP A 10 -29.81 3.63 -16.39
C ASP A 10 -29.55 2.35 -15.57
N ILE A 11 -28.40 2.31 -14.91
CA ILE A 11 -28.01 1.19 -14.03
C ILE A 11 -28.61 1.44 -12.63
N PRO A 12 -29.25 0.47 -11.97
CA PRO A 12 -29.77 0.67 -10.63
C PRO A 12 -28.67 1.12 -9.63
N PRO A 13 -28.93 2.10 -8.74
CA PRO A 13 -27.89 2.69 -7.86
C PRO A 13 -27.08 1.66 -7.06
N HIS A 14 -27.71 0.60 -6.56
CA HIS A 14 -27.04 -0.46 -5.80
C HIS A 14 -26.01 -1.28 -6.60
N ARG A 15 -26.03 -1.19 -7.94
CA ARG A 15 -25.07 -1.83 -8.85
C ARG A 15 -23.99 -0.88 -9.37
N GLN A 16 -24.13 0.42 -9.09
CA GLN A 16 -23.21 1.44 -9.58
C GLN A 16 -21.97 1.62 -8.70
N GLU A 17 -21.95 1.11 -7.46
CA GLU A 17 -20.93 1.41 -6.46
C GLU A 17 -20.01 0.22 -6.13
N ILE A 18 -18.86 0.51 -5.50
CA ILE A 18 -17.98 -0.49 -4.87
C ILE A 18 -18.77 -1.31 -3.84
N VAL A 19 -18.62 -2.63 -3.89
CA VAL A 19 -19.31 -3.58 -3.01
C VAL A 19 -18.39 -4.02 -1.87
N VAL A 20 -18.72 -3.62 -0.64
CA VAL A 20 -17.95 -3.93 0.58
C VAL A 20 -18.20 -5.38 1.02
N ARG A 21 -17.15 -6.10 1.46
CA ARG A 21 -17.23 -7.44 2.06
C ARG A 21 -17.14 -7.32 3.59
N ASP A 22 -17.89 -8.15 4.31
CA ASP A 22 -17.97 -8.05 5.78
C ASP A 22 -16.74 -8.66 6.49
N GLN A 23 -16.13 -9.71 5.93
CA GLN A 23 -14.87 -10.30 6.42
C GLN A 23 -14.01 -10.83 5.27
N SER A 24 -12.71 -10.52 5.32
CA SER A 24 -11.69 -11.10 4.43
C SER A 24 -11.23 -12.45 4.99
N PRO A 25 -11.13 -13.53 4.18
CA PRO A 25 -10.65 -14.83 4.64
C PRO A 25 -9.23 -14.78 5.21
N ASP A 26 -8.87 -15.69 6.11
CA ASP A 26 -7.54 -15.64 6.76
C ASP A 26 -6.35 -15.81 5.80
N PHE A 27 -6.54 -16.48 4.66
CA PHE A 27 -5.53 -16.63 3.61
C PHE A 27 -5.13 -15.31 2.93
N TYR A 28 -5.85 -14.25 3.25
CA TYR A 28 -5.78 -12.96 2.61
C TYR A 28 -5.04 -11.90 3.43
N ARG A 29 -4.82 -12.15 4.72
CA ARG A 29 -4.05 -11.24 5.57
C ARG A 29 -2.63 -11.21 5.03
N VAL A 30 -2.15 -10.02 4.68
CA VAL A 30 -0.80 -9.78 4.14
C VAL A 30 0.22 -10.26 5.17
N MET A 31 0.58 -11.54 5.07
CA MET A 31 1.63 -12.14 5.87
C MET A 31 2.93 -11.92 5.11
N LYS A 32 3.57 -10.77 5.35
CA LYS A 32 5.00 -10.64 5.07
C LYS A 32 5.75 -11.51 6.09
N LYS A 33 5.70 -12.83 5.92
CA LYS A 33 6.38 -13.77 6.81
C LYS A 33 7.87 -13.75 6.52
N ILE A 34 8.59 -13.32 7.55
CA ILE A 34 10.04 -13.32 7.73
C ILE A 34 10.55 -14.77 7.52
N ARG A 35 11.73 -14.93 6.90
CA ARG A 35 12.41 -16.22 6.81
C ARG A 35 12.65 -16.76 8.22
N LEU A 36 12.07 -17.90 8.54
CA LEU A 36 12.41 -18.68 9.73
C LEU A 36 13.78 -19.33 9.53
N GLY A 37 14.64 -19.28 10.54
CA GLY A 37 15.86 -20.09 10.61
C GLY A 37 15.54 -21.55 10.94
N ASN A 38 16.48 -22.45 10.64
CA ASN A 38 16.33 -23.91 10.73
C ASN A 38 16.22 -24.47 12.17
N ASP A 39 16.29 -23.61 13.17
CA ASP A 39 16.39 -23.94 14.59
C ASP A 39 15.16 -23.50 15.40
N GLY A 40 14.10 -23.01 14.75
CA GLY A 40 12.82 -22.69 15.41
C GLY A 40 12.86 -21.53 16.40
N ASN A 41 14.03 -20.89 16.59
CA ASN A 41 14.19 -19.71 17.43
C ASN A 41 14.09 -18.41 16.63
N PHE A 42 13.36 -17.46 17.20
CA PHE A 42 13.26 -16.10 16.67
C PHE A 42 14.63 -15.42 16.79
N PHE A 43 15.26 -15.09 15.67
CA PHE A 43 16.15 -13.92 15.66
C PHE A 43 15.27 -12.66 15.72
N VAL A 44 14.80 -12.33 16.93
CA VAL A 44 14.46 -10.95 17.27
C VAL A 44 15.79 -10.22 17.32
N LYS A 45 16.13 -9.44 16.29
CA LYS A 45 17.04 -8.33 16.51
C LYS A 45 16.34 -7.38 17.48
N ASN A 46 16.67 -7.48 18.76
CA ASN A 46 16.58 -6.47 19.81
C ASN A 46 15.35 -5.53 19.82
N ASN A 47 14.14 -6.02 19.62
CA ASN A 47 12.91 -5.22 19.73
C ASN A 47 12.20 -5.49 21.07
N VAL A 48 12.62 -4.79 22.14
CA VAL A 48 11.65 -4.12 23.03
C VAL A 48 10.94 -3.08 22.16
N ASP A 49 9.62 -3.12 22.16
CA ASP A 49 8.73 -2.26 21.38
C ASP A 49 9.20 -0.79 21.37
N ASP A 50 9.16 -0.16 20.20
CA ASP A 50 9.43 1.28 20.02
C ASP A 50 8.53 2.16 20.90
N CYS A 51 7.46 1.60 21.50
CA CYS A 51 6.60 2.25 22.48
C CYS A 51 7.34 2.69 23.75
N GLY A 52 8.36 1.97 24.20
CA GLY A 52 9.12 2.33 25.41
C GLY A 52 9.96 3.59 25.20
N VAL A 53 10.57 3.73 24.01
CA VAL A 53 11.36 4.90 23.61
C VAL A 53 10.45 6.11 23.53
N VAL A 54 9.28 5.97 22.87
CA VAL A 54 8.28 7.04 22.76
C VAL A 54 7.74 7.42 24.14
N SER A 55 7.31 6.47 24.96
CA SER A 55 6.83 6.76 26.32
C SER A 55 7.87 7.50 27.15
N THR A 56 9.13 7.07 27.12
CA THR A 56 10.21 7.73 27.86
C THR A 56 10.43 9.15 27.32
N PHE A 57 10.43 9.32 26.01
CA PHE A 57 10.61 10.61 25.34
C PHE A 57 9.51 11.62 25.71
N TYR A 58 8.25 11.19 25.75
CA TYR A 58 7.13 12.07 26.10
C TYR A 58 7.06 12.37 27.60
N LYS A 59 7.40 11.40 28.47
CA LYS A 59 7.48 11.60 29.93
C LYS A 59 8.52 12.65 30.33
N ILE A 60 9.57 12.84 29.54
CA ILE A 60 10.58 13.88 29.79
C ILE A 60 9.99 15.29 29.68
N ALA A 61 9.11 15.53 28.70
CA ALA A 61 8.50 16.83 28.49
C ALA A 61 7.19 17.05 29.27
N ARG A 62 6.46 15.97 29.54
CA ARG A 62 5.15 16.00 30.18
C ARG A 62 5.22 15.20 31.48
N ASN A 63 5.36 15.93 32.59
CA ASN A 63 5.19 15.31 33.91
C ASN A 63 3.81 14.66 33.98
N GLU A 64 3.74 13.45 34.52
CA GLU A 64 2.56 12.60 34.52
C GLU A 64 1.31 13.38 34.98
N LEU A 65 0.30 13.47 34.10
CA LEU A 65 -1.06 13.73 34.56
C LEU A 65 -1.47 12.52 35.41
N PRO A 66 -2.20 12.73 36.52
CA PRO A 66 -2.62 11.65 37.40
C PRO A 66 -3.33 10.57 36.59
N THR A 67 -2.98 9.31 36.82
CA THR A 67 -3.65 8.16 36.21
C THR A 67 -5.11 8.13 36.66
N ASP A 68 -6.02 8.11 35.68
CA ASP A 68 -7.49 7.98 35.85
C ASP A 68 -7.89 6.58 36.40
N ASP A 69 -7.30 6.16 37.52
CA ASP A 69 -7.69 4.93 38.22
C ASP A 69 -8.96 5.11 39.08
N ASP A 70 -9.58 6.29 39.08
CA ASP A 70 -10.79 6.62 39.85
C ASP A 70 -12.02 6.99 38.99
N GLU A 71 -12.14 6.53 37.73
CA GLU A 71 -13.42 6.66 36.99
C GLU A 71 -14.35 5.46 37.21
N PRO A 72 -15.56 5.66 37.78
CA PRO A 72 -16.47 4.58 38.12
C PRO A 72 -17.08 3.95 36.86
N PHE A 73 -16.98 2.63 36.79
CA PHE A 73 -17.65 1.74 35.84
C PHE A 73 -19.08 2.20 35.45
N TYR A 74 -19.28 2.60 34.18
CA TYR A 74 -20.60 2.61 33.56
C TYR A 74 -20.82 1.32 32.75
N ARG A 75 -21.49 0.34 33.38
CA ARG A 75 -22.25 -0.69 32.67
C ARG A 75 -23.60 -0.09 32.30
N ASP A 76 -23.75 0.43 31.09
CA ASP A 76 -25.08 0.68 30.51
C ASP A 76 -25.09 0.43 28.99
N LEU A 77 -25.40 -0.82 28.62
CA LEU A 77 -25.68 -1.24 27.25
C LEU A 77 -27.10 -0.78 26.88
N GLY A 78 -27.27 0.47 26.45
CA GLY A 78 -28.61 0.96 26.12
C GLY A 78 -28.77 2.33 25.44
N ARG A 79 -27.71 3.11 25.18
CA ARG A 79 -27.86 4.42 24.52
C ARG A 79 -27.06 4.52 23.23
N VAL A 80 -27.83 4.74 22.16
CA VAL A 80 -27.40 5.01 20.80
C VAL A 80 -26.78 6.42 20.76
N SER A 81 -25.60 6.53 20.14
CA SER A 81 -24.79 7.74 19.92
C SER A 81 -23.88 8.16 21.09
N PRO A 82 -22.59 7.80 21.07
CA PRO A 82 -21.57 8.55 21.80
C PRO A 82 -21.15 9.75 20.95
N GLU A 83 -21.28 10.96 21.50
CA GLU A 83 -20.38 12.05 21.14
C GLU A 83 -18.93 11.55 21.28
N PRO A 84 -17.98 11.96 20.42
CA PRO A 84 -16.63 11.45 20.50
C PRO A 84 -16.02 11.83 21.84
N MET A 85 -15.77 10.82 22.68
CA MET A 85 -14.86 10.94 23.80
C MET A 85 -13.54 11.47 23.27
N ILE A 86 -13.09 12.60 23.82
CA ILE A 86 -11.71 13.06 23.67
C ILE A 86 -10.87 12.04 24.44
N THR A 87 -10.53 10.93 23.79
CA THR A 87 -9.37 10.16 24.22
C THR A 87 -8.20 11.12 24.15
N ALA A 88 -7.41 11.20 25.22
CA ALA A 88 -6.19 11.99 25.27
C ALA A 88 -5.23 11.48 24.17
N VAL A 89 -5.42 11.98 22.95
CA VAL A 89 -4.51 11.80 21.84
C VAL A 89 -3.19 12.36 22.35
N ASN A 90 -2.13 11.54 22.39
CA ASN A 90 -0.78 12.00 22.62
C ASN A 90 -0.45 13.04 21.54
N THR A 91 -0.75 14.31 21.82
CA THR A 91 -0.48 15.43 20.94
C THR A 91 1.03 15.48 20.73
N VAL A 92 1.49 15.81 19.52
CA VAL A 92 2.92 15.97 19.23
C VAL A 92 3.53 16.93 20.27
N LEU A 93 4.77 16.68 20.69
CA LEU A 93 5.49 17.65 21.52
C LEU A 93 5.54 19.00 20.77
N SER A 94 5.16 20.07 21.44
CA SER A 94 5.43 21.42 20.99
C SER A 94 6.94 21.65 20.86
N ILE A 95 7.36 22.65 20.07
CA ILE A 95 8.78 22.99 19.92
C ILE A 95 9.46 23.21 21.28
N ALA A 96 8.76 23.86 22.22
CA ALA A 96 9.25 24.07 23.58
C ALA A 96 9.41 22.75 24.36
N GLU A 97 8.49 21.80 24.19
CA GLU A 97 8.60 20.46 24.78
C GLU A 97 9.76 19.67 24.16
N GLU A 98 9.96 19.73 22.84
CA GLU A 98 11.11 19.09 22.18
C GLU A 98 12.45 19.67 22.66
N GLU A 99 12.53 21.00 22.84
CA GLU A 99 13.71 21.67 23.41
C GLU A 99 13.99 21.19 24.84
N ILE A 100 12.96 20.99 25.67
CA ILE A 100 13.09 20.41 27.02
C ILE A 100 13.66 19.00 26.95
N VAL A 101 13.15 18.14 26.06
CA VAL A 101 13.65 16.77 25.93
C VAL A 101 15.11 16.76 25.48
N VAL A 102 15.45 17.54 24.46
CA VAL A 102 16.82 17.63 23.95
C VAL A 102 17.77 18.15 25.03
N ASP A 103 17.38 19.18 25.78
CA ASP A 103 18.17 19.73 26.87
C ASP A 103 18.37 18.71 28.01
N MET A 104 17.32 17.99 28.41
CA MET A 104 17.42 16.97 29.44
C MET A 104 18.29 15.79 29.02
N VAL A 105 18.17 15.32 27.78
CA VAL A 105 19.03 14.25 27.26
C VAL A 105 20.49 14.71 27.14
N LYS A 106 20.74 15.98 26.76
CA LYS A 106 22.09 16.57 26.77
C LYS A 106 22.67 16.66 28.18
N ARG A 107 21.88 17.07 29.17
CA ARG A 107 22.30 17.13 30.59
C ARG A 107 22.61 15.75 31.17
N ALA A 108 21.91 14.70 30.72
CA ALA A 108 22.19 13.31 31.12
C ALA A 108 23.53 12.76 30.57
N GLY A 109 24.16 13.45 29.62
CA GLY A 109 25.49 13.14 29.12
C GLY A 109 25.63 11.71 28.58
N GLU A 110 26.78 11.08 28.85
CA GLU A 110 27.11 9.73 28.37
C GLU A 110 26.38 8.60 29.11
N GLU A 111 25.85 8.89 30.30
CA GLU A 111 25.03 7.95 31.07
C GLU A 111 23.67 7.75 30.38
N GLY A 112 23.06 8.85 29.95
CA GLY A 112 21.79 8.86 29.21
C GLY A 112 20.57 8.65 30.09
N ILE A 113 19.38 8.73 29.49
CA ILE A 113 18.10 8.51 30.18
C ILE A 113 17.60 7.11 29.87
N GLN A 114 17.42 6.28 30.89
CA GLN A 114 16.98 4.89 30.70
C GLN A 114 15.58 4.82 30.08
N VAL A 115 15.40 3.92 29.13
CA VAL A 115 14.14 3.71 28.41
C VAL A 115 13.34 2.60 29.07
N GLY A 116 12.30 2.96 29.85
CA GLY A 116 11.51 2.01 30.63
C GLY A 116 12.39 1.11 31.50
N GLU A 117 12.04 -0.18 31.58
CA GLU A 117 12.85 -1.20 32.28
C GLU A 117 13.94 -1.85 31.39
N SER A 118 14.20 -1.28 30.20
CA SER A 118 15.17 -1.84 29.27
C SER A 118 16.61 -1.44 29.62
N SER A 119 17.59 -2.20 29.09
CA SER A 119 19.02 -1.86 29.15
C SER A 119 19.44 -0.80 28.11
N ARG A 120 18.49 0.02 27.65
CA ARG A 120 18.71 1.05 26.63
C ARG A 120 18.60 2.45 27.24
N TYR A 121 19.35 3.39 26.67
CA TYR A 121 19.42 4.77 27.16
C TYR A 121 19.31 5.77 26.01
N LEU A 122 18.53 6.83 26.18
CA LEU A 122 18.53 8.00 25.32
C LEU A 122 19.77 8.83 25.61
N VAL A 123 20.59 9.08 24.59
CA VAL A 123 21.82 9.89 24.71
C VAL A 123 21.91 10.90 23.57
N TRP A 124 22.47 12.07 23.86
CA TRP A 124 22.84 13.04 22.83
C TRP A 124 24.28 12.77 22.39
N LYS A 125 24.52 12.69 21.09
CA LYS A 125 25.86 12.51 20.53
C LYS A 125 26.24 13.69 19.69
N GLU A 126 27.29 14.40 20.12
CA GLU A 126 27.83 15.53 19.39
C GLU A 126 28.38 15.13 18.01
N ALA A 127 28.42 16.13 17.12
CA ALA A 127 29.08 16.04 15.83
C ALA A 127 30.53 15.60 16.05
N ALA A 128 30.97 14.59 15.31
CA ALA A 128 32.31 14.02 15.40
C ALA A 128 32.94 14.07 14.01
N PRO A 129 33.70 15.15 13.70
CA PRO A 129 34.16 15.39 12.34
C PRO A 129 35.29 14.44 11.88
N LYS A 130 36.10 13.84 12.78
CA LYS A 130 37.19 12.90 12.43
C LYS A 130 37.50 11.90 13.57
N GLY A 131 37.77 10.64 13.22
CA GLY A 131 38.30 9.61 14.14
C GLY A 131 37.41 8.39 14.40
N GLN A 132 36.18 8.35 13.88
CA GLN A 132 35.29 7.18 13.94
C GLN A 132 35.12 6.55 12.55
N PRO A 133 34.80 5.25 12.43
CA PRO A 133 34.54 4.60 11.15
C PRO A 133 33.41 5.26 10.34
N VAL A 134 32.52 6.00 11.01
CA VAL A 134 31.43 6.77 10.41
C VAL A 134 31.42 8.17 11.03
N ALA A 135 31.63 9.21 10.22
CA ALA A 135 31.58 10.60 10.68
C ALA A 135 30.16 11.00 11.08
N ARG A 136 30.02 11.76 12.17
CA ARG A 136 28.75 12.41 12.57
C ARG A 136 28.83 13.88 12.21
N VAL A 137 28.04 14.30 11.23
CA VAL A 137 28.07 15.66 10.68
C VAL A 137 27.29 16.68 11.52
N SER A 138 26.44 16.22 12.44
CA SER A 138 25.67 17.04 13.39
C SER A 138 25.50 16.31 14.73
N GLY A 139 25.11 17.07 15.75
CA GLY A 139 24.60 16.48 16.99
C GLY A 139 23.32 15.69 16.70
N GLN A 140 23.16 14.51 17.28
CA GLN A 140 22.01 13.65 17.07
C GLN A 140 21.57 12.95 18.35
N LEU A 141 20.25 12.79 18.51
CA LEU A 141 19.68 11.89 19.51
C LEU A 141 19.95 10.44 19.11
N SER A 142 20.42 9.62 20.04
CA SER A 142 20.77 8.22 19.79
C SER A 142 20.30 7.33 20.94
N LEU A 143 20.04 6.07 20.62
CA LEU A 143 19.78 5.00 21.55
C LEU A 143 21.09 4.26 21.83
N LYS A 144 21.54 4.31 23.08
CA LYS A 144 22.69 3.58 23.62
C LYS A 144 22.21 2.24 24.17
N TYR A 145 22.84 1.14 23.75
CA TYR A 145 22.57 -0.20 24.28
C TYR A 145 23.82 -1.08 24.19
N GLU A 146 23.89 -2.09 25.05
CA GLU A 146 25.00 -3.03 25.08
C GLU A 146 24.87 -4.04 23.95
N ASN A 147 25.98 -4.32 23.24
CA ASN A 147 25.97 -5.31 22.18
C ASN A 147 26.19 -6.70 22.78
N SER A 148 25.21 -7.59 22.66
CA SER A 148 25.29 -8.95 23.18
C SER A 148 26.50 -9.68 22.60
N GLY A 149 27.57 -9.82 23.39
CA GLY A 149 28.80 -10.54 23.04
C GLY A 149 30.07 -9.72 22.93
N ASN A 150 30.03 -8.38 23.09
CA ASN A 150 31.22 -7.55 23.26
C ASN A 150 30.89 -6.43 24.26
N GLU A 151 31.77 -6.11 25.21
CA GLU A 151 31.64 -4.99 26.18
C GLU A 151 31.67 -3.59 25.52
N ARG A 152 31.19 -3.48 24.28
CA ARG A 152 31.17 -2.26 23.47
C ARG A 152 29.73 -1.79 23.31
N TRP A 153 29.51 -0.57 23.76
CA TRP A 153 28.25 0.15 23.58
C TRP A 153 28.02 0.48 22.10
N THR A 154 26.79 0.26 21.64
CA THR A 154 26.32 0.66 20.32
C THR A 154 25.41 1.87 20.44
N TYR A 155 25.54 2.81 19.51
CA TYR A 155 24.76 4.05 19.46
C TYR A 155 24.02 4.11 18.13
N SER A 156 22.72 3.82 18.16
CA SER A 156 21.87 3.92 16.97
C SER A 156 21.15 5.27 16.96
N PRO A 157 21.24 6.08 15.89
CA PRO A 157 20.46 7.31 15.80
C PRO A 157 18.96 7.03 15.91
N ILE A 158 18.26 7.86 16.67
CA ILE A 158 16.79 7.83 16.75
C ILE A 158 16.28 8.81 15.71
N TYR A 159 15.58 8.30 14.71
CA TYR A 159 14.94 9.11 13.70
C TYR A 159 13.47 9.27 14.07
N THR A 160 13.05 10.46 14.46
CA THR A 160 11.67 10.86 14.18
C THR A 160 11.58 10.97 12.67
N CYS A 161 10.69 10.23 12.01
CA CYS A 161 10.41 10.47 10.59
C CYS A 161 9.35 11.58 10.52
N PRO A 162 9.71 12.86 10.26
CA PRO A 162 8.69 13.80 9.88
C PRO A 162 8.35 13.48 8.41
N ILE A 163 7.10 13.14 8.13
CA ILE A 163 6.60 12.97 6.75
C ILE A 163 6.79 14.27 5.94
N THR A 164 7.05 15.39 6.62
CA THR A 164 7.48 16.67 6.06
C THR A 164 8.98 16.84 6.24
N GLY A 165 9.75 16.91 5.16
CA GLY A 165 11.21 17.06 5.15
C GLY A 165 11.74 18.36 5.78
N LEU A 166 11.68 18.44 7.11
CA LEU A 166 12.32 19.46 7.93
C LEU A 166 13.34 18.79 8.85
N GLU A 167 14.29 18.05 8.26
CA GLU A 167 15.66 18.20 8.73
C GLU A 167 16.25 19.33 7.89
N LEU A 168 16.86 20.34 8.52
CA LEU A 168 17.66 21.35 7.81
C LEU A 168 18.79 20.70 6.98
N ASN A 169 19.11 19.42 7.25
CA ASN A 169 20.02 18.57 6.48
C ASN A 169 19.55 17.09 6.52
N PRO A 170 18.67 16.60 5.61
CA PRO A 170 18.18 15.23 5.67
C PRO A 170 19.28 14.21 5.31
N THR A 171 19.43 13.16 6.12
CA THR A 171 20.36 12.04 5.81
C THR A 171 19.60 10.76 5.43
N CYS A 172 19.95 10.14 4.29
CA CYS A 172 19.29 8.89 3.86
C CYS A 172 19.87 7.66 4.58
N LEU A 173 19.05 6.60 4.70
CA LEU A 173 19.33 5.36 5.43
C LEU A 173 20.55 4.56 4.94
N THR A 174 21.13 4.91 3.78
CA THR A 174 22.26 4.15 3.19
C THR A 174 23.48 5.01 2.84
N HIS A 175 23.35 6.32 2.66
CA HIS A 175 24.47 7.22 2.34
C HIS A 175 24.27 8.57 3.03
N LYS A 176 25.09 8.83 4.06
CA LYS A 176 25.05 10.07 4.85
C LYS A 176 25.83 11.21 4.16
N GLY A 177 25.33 11.75 3.03
CA GLY A 177 25.89 12.91 2.29
C GLY A 177 25.46 13.01 0.81
N PRO A 178 25.56 14.17 0.13
CA PRO A 178 24.48 14.71 -0.74
C PRO A 178 24.48 14.20 -2.19
N ASN A 179 23.29 13.83 -2.69
CA ASN A 179 22.63 14.60 -3.77
C ASN A 179 21.14 14.22 -3.94
N THR A 180 20.31 15.27 -3.80
CA THR A 180 18.99 15.54 -4.41
C THR A 180 18.11 14.37 -4.82
N GLY A 181 17.06 14.16 -4.01
CA GLY A 181 15.82 13.52 -4.40
C GLY A 181 14.85 13.55 -3.23
N PHE A 182 14.00 14.57 -3.16
CA PHE A 182 12.90 14.64 -2.21
C PHE A 182 11.58 14.97 -2.91
N CYS A 183 10.51 14.48 -2.29
CA CYS A 183 9.13 14.58 -2.73
C CYS A 183 8.45 15.76 -2.04
N ALA A 184 7.95 16.71 -2.82
CA ALA A 184 7.00 17.72 -2.37
C ALA A 184 5.71 17.54 -3.18
N ILE A 185 4.62 17.19 -2.51
CA ILE A 185 3.28 17.34 -3.10
C ILE A 185 2.88 18.78 -2.81
N ASN A 186 3.19 19.70 -3.73
CA ASN A 186 2.68 21.06 -3.63
C ASN A 186 1.16 21.02 -3.84
N ARG A 187 0.38 21.20 -2.76
CA ARG A 187 -0.95 21.82 -2.90
C ARG A 187 -0.77 23.34 -2.90
N PRO A 188 -1.59 24.09 -3.64
CA PRO A 188 -1.55 25.54 -3.62
C PRO A 188 -1.83 26.04 -2.19
N VAL A 189 -1.09 27.09 -1.84
CA VAL A 189 -0.94 27.71 -0.52
C VAL A 189 -2.29 27.95 0.18
N GLY A 190 -2.38 27.47 1.43
CA GLY A 190 -3.47 27.76 2.37
C GLY A 190 -3.94 26.51 3.11
N GLN A 191 -3.41 26.30 4.32
CA GLN A 191 -3.74 25.19 5.25
C GLN A 191 -3.42 23.77 4.74
N GLU A 192 -2.14 23.39 4.83
CA GLU A 192 -1.80 21.97 4.91
C GLU A 192 -2.11 21.45 6.32
N ILE A 193 -3.24 20.75 6.46
CA ILE A 193 -3.52 19.96 7.66
C ILE A 193 -2.58 18.74 7.64
N ILE A 194 -1.44 18.85 8.32
CA ILE A 194 -0.50 17.75 8.53
C ILE A 194 -1.17 16.73 9.46
N ARG A 195 -1.66 15.62 8.91
CA ARG A 195 -2.21 14.51 9.70
C ARG A 195 -1.09 13.50 9.96
N ARG A 196 -0.51 13.52 11.17
CA ARG A 196 0.31 12.40 11.66
C ARG A 196 -0.65 11.34 12.19
N LEU A 197 -0.61 10.14 11.63
CA LEU A 197 -1.33 8.98 12.16
C LEU A 197 -0.33 8.15 12.95
N VAL A 198 -0.67 7.84 14.20
CA VAL A 198 0.04 6.87 15.02
C VAL A 198 -0.70 5.55 14.87
N PHE A 199 0.04 4.48 14.62
CA PHE A 199 -0.51 3.14 14.46
C PHE A 199 0.08 2.24 15.54
N ASP A 200 -0.77 1.43 16.16
CA ASP A 200 -0.37 0.54 17.25
C ASP A 200 0.41 -0.68 16.74
N ASN A 201 0.26 -1.01 15.45
CA ASN A 201 0.96 -2.12 14.84
C ASN A 201 1.29 -1.85 13.36
N ARG A 202 2.24 -2.63 12.86
CA ARG A 202 2.73 -2.55 11.49
C ARG A 202 1.67 -2.93 10.44
N GLU A 203 0.78 -3.85 10.77
CA GLU A 203 -0.25 -4.31 9.83
C GLU A 203 -1.18 -3.15 9.43
N ASP A 204 -1.56 -2.31 10.40
CA ASP A 204 -2.42 -1.16 10.16
C ASP A 204 -1.72 -0.06 9.35
N VAL A 205 -0.40 0.10 9.52
CA VAL A 205 0.43 0.97 8.66
C VAL A 205 0.41 0.47 7.21
N GLU A 206 0.64 -0.83 7.00
CA GLU A 206 0.69 -1.43 5.66
C GLU A 206 -0.67 -1.37 4.96
N LYS A 207 -1.77 -1.63 5.69
CA LYS A 207 -3.15 -1.46 5.20
C LYS A 207 -3.41 -0.01 4.79
N THR A 208 -3.14 0.94 5.69
CA THR A 208 -3.41 2.36 5.44
C THR A 208 -2.59 2.89 4.27
N LEU A 209 -1.30 2.50 4.19
CA LEU A 209 -0.46 2.83 3.06
C LEU A 209 -1.07 2.29 1.76
N SER A 210 -1.43 1.01 1.68
CA SER A 210 -2.03 0.43 0.47
C SER A 210 -3.29 1.17 0.01
N VAL A 211 -4.13 1.63 0.94
CA VAL A 211 -5.34 2.42 0.67
C VAL A 211 -4.97 3.77 0.04
N TRP A 212 -3.95 4.45 0.57
CA TRP A 212 -3.45 5.70 0.00
C TRP A 212 -2.80 5.50 -1.37
N GLN A 213 -2.00 4.44 -1.54
CA GLN A 213 -1.37 4.13 -2.83
C GLN A 213 -2.43 3.86 -3.91
N THR A 214 -3.46 3.09 -3.55
CA THR A 214 -4.60 2.78 -4.43
C THR A 214 -5.39 4.04 -4.79
N SER A 215 -5.68 4.89 -3.81
CA SER A 215 -6.42 6.14 -4.03
C SER A 215 -5.61 7.15 -4.84
N PHE A 216 -4.30 7.21 -4.65
CA PHE A 216 -3.41 8.02 -5.49
C PHE A 216 -3.37 7.50 -6.93
N LEU A 217 -3.31 6.18 -7.13
CA LEU A 217 -3.38 5.61 -8.46
C LEU A 217 -4.63 6.07 -9.21
N PHE A 218 -5.80 6.06 -8.56
CA PHE A 218 -7.03 6.55 -9.19
C PHE A 218 -7.01 8.06 -9.47
N GLN A 219 -6.40 8.87 -8.59
CA GLN A 219 -6.13 10.28 -8.89
C GLN A 219 -5.25 10.42 -10.14
N LYS A 220 -4.19 9.62 -10.28
CA LYS A 220 -3.28 9.64 -11.42
C LYS A 220 -3.95 9.16 -12.72
N LEU A 221 -4.78 8.12 -12.66
CA LEU A 221 -5.56 7.66 -13.82
C LEU A 221 -6.56 8.71 -14.30
N ARG A 222 -7.07 9.55 -13.39
CA ARG A 222 -7.93 10.69 -13.74
C ARG A 222 -7.12 11.89 -14.25
N ASN A 223 -5.99 12.19 -13.61
CA ASN A 223 -5.09 13.29 -13.95
C ASN A 223 -3.65 12.76 -14.13
N PRO A 224 -3.25 12.40 -15.36
CA PRO A 224 -1.95 11.80 -15.64
C PRO A 224 -0.74 12.65 -15.24
N LEU A 225 -0.94 13.98 -15.14
CA LEU A 225 0.09 14.95 -14.74
C LEU A 225 0.48 14.84 -13.26
N LEU A 226 -0.29 14.09 -12.45
CA LEU A 226 0.07 13.86 -11.05
C LEU A 226 1.31 12.96 -10.94
N HIS A 227 2.30 13.46 -10.21
CA HIS A 227 3.53 12.73 -9.93
C HIS A 227 3.42 11.96 -8.62
N TYR A 228 3.69 10.65 -8.68
CA TYR A 228 3.81 9.81 -7.50
C TYR A 228 5.28 9.55 -7.19
N HIS A 229 5.68 9.80 -5.96
CA HIS A 229 7.09 9.69 -5.57
C HIS A 229 7.49 8.29 -5.11
N SER A 230 6.54 7.47 -4.66
CA SER A 230 6.83 6.05 -4.48
C SER A 230 6.92 5.39 -5.84
N SER A 231 7.97 4.57 -6.02
CA SER A 231 8.16 3.78 -7.23
C SER A 231 7.13 2.66 -7.35
N SER A 232 6.51 2.29 -6.23
CA SER A 232 5.66 1.12 -6.11
C SER A 232 4.26 1.43 -5.58
N ILE A 233 3.29 0.62 -6.01
CA ILE A 233 1.87 0.70 -5.66
C ILE A 233 1.40 -0.70 -5.28
N SER A 234 1.03 -0.87 -4.01
CA SER A 234 0.31 -2.02 -3.49
C SER A 234 -1.18 -1.70 -3.46
N LEU A 235 -1.98 -2.50 -4.17
CA LEU A 235 -3.43 -2.33 -4.19
C LEU A 235 -4.03 -2.82 -2.86
N ALA A 236 -4.98 -2.05 -2.35
CA ALA A 236 -5.69 -2.28 -1.11
C ALA A 236 -6.79 -3.33 -1.31
N VAL A 237 -6.37 -4.59 -1.47
CA VAL A 237 -7.30 -5.71 -1.61
C VAL A 237 -7.92 -6.00 -0.25
N GLY A 238 -9.26 -6.14 -0.20
CA GLY A 238 -10.08 -6.49 0.99
C GLY A 238 -10.13 -5.40 2.04
N LEU A 239 -9.86 -4.18 1.58
CA LEU A 239 -10.04 -2.92 2.27
C LEU A 239 -11.01 -2.05 1.45
N GLU A 240 -12.06 -2.65 0.88
CA GLU A 240 -12.96 -1.98 -0.06
C GLU A 240 -13.66 -0.79 0.56
N ARG A 241 -14.02 -0.89 1.85
CA ARG A 241 -14.63 0.19 2.61
C ARG A 241 -13.65 1.35 2.76
N GLU A 242 -12.43 1.05 3.20
CA GLU A 242 -11.37 2.03 3.44
C GLU A 242 -10.97 2.73 2.13
N VAL A 243 -10.91 2.01 1.02
CA VAL A 243 -10.70 2.58 -0.32
C VAL A 243 -11.86 3.47 -0.74
N LYS A 244 -13.11 3.05 -0.51
CA LYS A 244 -14.31 3.85 -0.82
C LYS A 244 -14.31 5.16 -0.02
N GLU A 245 -13.96 5.11 1.25
CA GLU A 245 -13.86 6.28 2.13
C GLU A 245 -12.72 7.22 1.73
N GLU A 246 -11.54 6.66 1.46
CA GLU A 246 -10.37 7.43 1.05
C GLU A 246 -10.58 8.11 -0.31
N LEU A 247 -11.20 7.42 -1.28
CA LEU A 247 -11.58 8.01 -2.56
C LEU A 247 -12.49 9.22 -2.37
N ARG A 248 -13.52 9.10 -1.52
CA ARG A 248 -14.41 10.21 -1.18
C ARG A 248 -13.64 11.37 -0.55
N ARG A 249 -12.70 11.07 0.35
CA ARG A 249 -11.84 12.07 1.02
C ARG A 249 -10.98 12.84 0.02
N VAL A 250 -10.47 12.19 -1.03
CA VAL A 250 -9.68 12.84 -2.09
C VAL A 250 -10.56 13.42 -3.21
N GLY A 251 -11.87 13.51 -3.02
CA GLY A 251 -12.80 14.11 -3.97
C GLY A 251 -13.06 13.26 -5.22
N LEU A 252 -12.95 11.94 -5.09
CA LEU A 252 -13.19 10.98 -6.16
C LEU A 252 -14.31 10.00 -5.83
N GLU A 253 -14.89 9.44 -6.88
CA GLU A 253 -15.78 8.31 -6.80
C GLU A 253 -15.55 7.38 -8.00
N LEU A 254 -15.47 6.07 -7.73
CA LEU A 254 -15.54 5.06 -8.77
C LEU A 254 -16.98 4.66 -8.96
N ARG A 255 -17.48 4.72 -10.20
CA ARG A 255 -18.85 4.39 -10.53
C ARG A 255 -18.94 3.56 -11.79
N LEU A 256 -19.77 2.52 -11.77
CA LEU A 256 -20.18 1.80 -12.97
C LEU A 256 -21.28 2.63 -13.66
N THR A 257 -21.00 3.15 -14.85
CA THR A 257 -21.87 4.12 -15.55
C THR A 257 -22.48 3.59 -16.85
N MET A 258 -21.99 2.46 -17.36
CA MET A 258 -22.57 1.82 -18.53
C MET A 258 -22.40 0.29 -18.49
N ILE A 259 -23.39 -0.43 -19.01
CA ILE A 259 -23.32 -1.87 -19.31
C ILE A 259 -23.73 -2.08 -20.76
N LEU A 260 -22.98 -2.89 -21.52
CA LEU A 260 -23.35 -3.30 -22.87
C LEU A 260 -24.56 -4.24 -22.81
N ARG A 261 -25.53 -4.06 -23.71
CA ARG A 261 -26.76 -4.89 -23.70
C ARG A 261 -26.53 -6.34 -24.09
N ASN A 262 -25.55 -6.58 -24.95
CA ASN A 262 -25.25 -7.92 -25.45
C ASN A 262 -23.73 -8.14 -25.57
N LYS A 263 -23.33 -9.41 -25.54
CA LYS A 263 -21.92 -9.82 -25.64
C LYS A 263 -21.30 -9.58 -27.02
N GLY A 264 -22.12 -9.57 -28.07
CA GLY A 264 -21.66 -9.27 -29.43
C GLY A 264 -21.04 -7.87 -29.55
N GLU A 265 -21.53 -6.90 -28.77
CA GLU A 265 -20.91 -5.56 -28.72
C GLU A 265 -19.50 -5.59 -28.10
N SER A 266 -19.27 -6.38 -27.06
CA SER A 266 -17.92 -6.54 -26.51
C SER A 266 -16.98 -7.26 -27.48
N ASP A 267 -17.50 -8.15 -28.33
CA ASP A 267 -16.70 -8.90 -29.30
C ASP A 267 -16.10 -7.99 -30.39
N LYS A 268 -16.78 -6.89 -30.73
CA LYS A 268 -16.31 -5.87 -31.69
C LYS A 268 -15.14 -5.03 -31.16
N ILE A 269 -14.95 -5.00 -29.85
CA ILE A 269 -13.89 -4.19 -29.23
C ILE A 269 -12.57 -4.94 -29.32
N GLU A 270 -11.51 -4.26 -29.74
CA GLU A 270 -10.17 -4.84 -29.77
C GLU A 270 -9.61 -5.01 -28.35
N PHE A 271 -8.91 -6.13 -28.10
CA PHE A 271 -8.27 -6.34 -26.81
C PHE A 271 -7.08 -5.38 -26.63
N PRO A 272 -7.02 -4.58 -25.55
CA PRO A 272 -6.17 -3.39 -25.52
C PRO A 272 -4.70 -3.65 -25.20
N PHE A 273 -4.34 -4.81 -24.65
CA PHE A 273 -2.97 -5.04 -24.18
C PHE A 273 -2.06 -5.67 -25.25
N GLY A 274 -2.63 -6.23 -26.31
CA GLY A 274 -1.91 -6.97 -27.34
C GLY A 274 -2.82 -7.94 -28.08
N ILE A 275 -2.24 -8.96 -28.70
CA ILE A 275 -2.98 -9.94 -29.50
C ILE A 275 -3.65 -10.93 -28.56
N ARG A 276 -5.00 -10.97 -28.54
CA ARG A 276 -5.76 -11.87 -27.66
C ARG A 276 -5.43 -13.32 -27.99
N ALA A 277 -5.29 -14.14 -26.96
CA ALA A 277 -5.13 -15.58 -27.13
C ALA A 277 -6.42 -16.21 -27.66
N GLU A 278 -6.28 -17.06 -28.68
CA GLU A 278 -7.35 -17.87 -29.21
C GLU A 278 -7.71 -19.02 -28.25
N PRO A 279 -8.96 -19.51 -28.29
CA PRO A 279 -9.36 -20.65 -27.48
C PRO A 279 -8.46 -21.88 -27.70
N GLY A 280 -7.82 -22.33 -26.63
CA GLY A 280 -6.95 -23.53 -26.64
C GLY A 280 -5.45 -23.24 -26.83
N GLU A 281 -5.06 -22.00 -27.15
CA GLU A 281 -3.65 -21.62 -27.15
C GLU A 281 -3.03 -21.78 -25.76
N LYS A 282 -1.75 -22.18 -25.74
CA LYS A 282 -0.93 -22.28 -24.54
C LYS A 282 -0.01 -21.08 -24.46
N LEU A 283 0.57 -20.83 -23.27
CA LEU A 283 1.54 -19.74 -23.11
C LEU A 283 2.75 -19.86 -24.03
N SER A 284 3.18 -21.08 -24.37
CA SER A 284 4.26 -21.31 -25.33
C SER A 284 3.96 -20.71 -26.70
N ASP A 285 2.69 -20.70 -27.09
CA ASP A 285 2.24 -20.33 -28.43
C ASP A 285 2.19 -18.79 -28.57
N LEU A 286 1.99 -18.09 -27.44
CA LEU A 286 1.94 -16.63 -27.36
C LEU A 286 3.33 -15.96 -27.27
N ILE A 287 4.40 -16.73 -27.13
CA ILE A 287 5.76 -16.22 -26.87
C ILE A 287 6.60 -16.29 -28.14
N SER A 288 7.28 -15.19 -28.44
CA SER A 288 8.24 -15.12 -29.54
C SER A 288 9.52 -14.40 -29.10
N GLN A 289 10.43 -14.15 -30.03
CA GLN A 289 11.62 -13.34 -29.76
C GLN A 289 11.22 -11.94 -29.26
N THR A 290 10.19 -11.35 -29.87
CA THR A 290 9.74 -9.97 -29.62
C THR A 290 8.55 -9.88 -28.65
N HIS A 291 7.81 -10.96 -28.43
CA HIS A 291 6.59 -10.98 -27.61
C HIS A 291 6.69 -11.87 -26.37
N GLY A 292 6.13 -11.39 -25.26
CA GLY A 292 5.83 -12.20 -24.08
C GLY A 292 4.33 -12.45 -23.97
N ALA A 293 3.92 -13.24 -22.99
CA ALA A 293 2.52 -13.56 -22.76
C ALA A 293 2.03 -12.98 -21.44
N LEU A 294 0.81 -12.45 -21.42
CA LEU A 294 0.04 -12.24 -20.20
C LEU A 294 -0.88 -13.44 -19.95
N TYR A 295 -1.14 -13.70 -18.68
CA TYR A 295 -2.02 -14.79 -18.25
C TYR A 295 -2.73 -14.43 -16.95
N ILE A 296 -3.71 -15.27 -16.61
CA ILE A 296 -4.40 -15.21 -15.33
C ILE A 296 -4.17 -16.53 -14.60
N ALA A 297 -3.71 -16.44 -13.36
CA ALA A 297 -3.68 -17.55 -12.42
C ALA A 297 -4.92 -17.47 -11.52
N THR A 298 -5.73 -18.52 -11.48
CA THR A 298 -7.04 -18.45 -10.82
C THR A 298 -7.57 -19.81 -10.36
N ASP A 299 -8.39 -19.74 -9.31
CA ASP A 299 -9.30 -20.78 -8.86
C ASP A 299 -10.61 -20.08 -8.37
N PRO A 300 -11.59 -20.81 -7.81
CA PRO A 300 -12.82 -20.17 -7.32
C PRO A 300 -12.62 -19.12 -6.20
N LYS A 301 -11.46 -19.08 -5.55
CA LYS A 301 -11.15 -18.18 -4.43
C LYS A 301 -10.28 -17.00 -4.84
N ILE A 302 -9.36 -17.18 -5.79
CA ILE A 302 -8.39 -16.15 -6.20
C ILE A 302 -8.34 -15.90 -7.70
N VAL A 303 -7.95 -14.68 -8.07
CA VAL A 303 -7.58 -14.28 -9.42
C VAL A 303 -6.32 -13.43 -9.37
N TYR A 304 -5.35 -13.70 -10.23
CA TYR A 304 -4.06 -13.03 -10.26
C TYR A 304 -3.60 -12.83 -11.71
N GLY A 305 -3.22 -11.60 -12.06
CA GLY A 305 -2.62 -11.30 -13.36
C GLY A 305 -1.12 -11.59 -13.34
N GLY A 306 -0.58 -12.20 -14.39
CA GLY A 306 0.84 -12.47 -14.50
C GLY A 306 1.36 -12.34 -15.93
N GLN A 307 2.69 -12.38 -16.06
CA GLN A 307 3.38 -12.33 -17.34
C GLN A 307 4.47 -13.41 -17.46
N THR A 308 4.84 -13.75 -18.68
CA THR A 308 5.99 -14.62 -18.96
C THR A 308 6.68 -14.29 -20.27
N ILE A 309 7.98 -14.58 -20.33
CA ILE A 309 8.79 -14.51 -21.56
C ILE A 309 9.37 -15.87 -21.96
N THR A 310 9.11 -16.92 -21.18
CA THR A 310 9.69 -18.26 -21.37
C THR A 310 8.66 -19.38 -21.49
N GLY A 311 7.42 -19.17 -21.01
CA GLY A 311 6.37 -20.20 -21.00
C GLY A 311 6.68 -21.38 -20.06
N ARG A 312 7.73 -21.27 -19.23
CA ARG A 312 8.20 -22.25 -18.24
C ARG A 312 7.46 -22.08 -16.89
N PRO A 313 7.64 -22.99 -15.89
CA PRO A 313 6.98 -22.87 -14.59
C PRO A 313 7.02 -21.44 -14.05
N LEU A 314 5.83 -20.86 -13.93
CA LEU A 314 5.64 -19.43 -13.69
C LEU A 314 5.68 -19.06 -12.22
N HIS A 315 5.26 -19.99 -11.37
CA HIS A 315 5.01 -19.78 -9.95
C HIS A 315 5.70 -20.88 -9.15
N GLU A 316 6.95 -20.62 -8.82
CA GLU A 316 7.72 -21.41 -7.84
C GLU A 316 7.34 -20.97 -6.41
N GLN A 317 7.71 -21.77 -5.40
CA GLN A 317 7.32 -21.61 -3.98
C GLN A 317 7.52 -20.20 -3.38
N ASN A 318 8.34 -19.35 -3.99
CA ASN A 318 8.69 -18.04 -3.43
C ASN A 318 7.78 -16.88 -3.86
N ASP A 319 6.90 -17.04 -4.86
CA ASP A 319 5.99 -15.97 -5.29
C ASP A 319 4.59 -16.08 -4.66
N THR A 320 3.75 -15.05 -4.87
CA THR A 320 2.41 -14.96 -4.27
C THR A 320 1.54 -16.18 -4.60
N ILE A 321 1.62 -16.69 -5.84
CA ILE A 321 0.82 -17.82 -6.29
C ILE A 321 1.43 -19.15 -5.84
N GLY A 322 2.75 -19.29 -5.85
CA GLY A 322 3.45 -20.45 -5.31
C GLY A 322 3.13 -20.67 -3.83
N LYS A 323 3.16 -19.61 -3.04
CA LYS A 323 2.75 -19.65 -1.62
C LYS A 323 1.29 -20.01 -1.43
N TYR A 324 0.40 -19.43 -2.23
CA TYR A 324 -1.02 -19.77 -2.20
C TYR A 324 -1.24 -21.26 -2.54
N LYS A 325 -0.53 -21.77 -3.55
CA LYS A 325 -0.59 -23.18 -3.95
C LYS A 325 -0.18 -24.11 -2.82
N GLU A 326 0.94 -23.80 -2.17
CA GLU A 326 1.49 -24.58 -1.05
C GLU A 326 0.54 -24.61 0.16
N GLN A 327 -0.11 -23.48 0.46
CA GLN A 327 -0.92 -23.36 1.67
C GLN A 327 -2.38 -23.80 1.49
N PHE A 328 -2.96 -23.64 0.29
CA PHE A 328 -4.42 -23.77 0.12
C PHE A 328 -4.85 -24.69 -1.02
N ASN A 329 -4.24 -24.58 -2.19
CA ASN A 329 -4.74 -25.27 -3.37
C ASN A 329 -3.68 -25.35 -4.47
N GLU A 330 -3.12 -26.54 -4.70
CA GLU A 330 -2.16 -26.75 -5.78
C GLU A 330 -2.78 -26.58 -7.19
N ASN A 331 -4.12 -26.70 -7.31
CA ASN A 331 -4.85 -26.71 -8.58
C ASN A 331 -5.19 -25.32 -9.13
N VAL A 332 -4.39 -24.28 -8.85
CA VAL A 332 -4.54 -22.97 -9.51
C VAL A 332 -4.30 -23.13 -11.00
N LYS A 333 -5.32 -22.80 -11.80
CA LYS A 333 -5.30 -22.86 -13.26
C LYS A 333 -4.60 -21.65 -13.83
N ILE A 334 -3.85 -21.86 -14.91
CA ILE A 334 -3.22 -20.79 -15.69
C ILE A 334 -3.96 -20.65 -17.01
N ILE A 335 -4.54 -19.49 -17.24
CA ILE A 335 -5.31 -19.17 -18.44
C ILE A 335 -4.50 -18.15 -19.27
N PRO A 336 -4.05 -18.52 -20.46
CA PRO A 336 -3.39 -17.58 -21.38
C PRO A 336 -4.34 -16.45 -21.77
N LEU A 337 -3.85 -15.21 -21.69
CA LEU A 337 -4.66 -14.03 -21.97
C LEU A 337 -4.31 -13.41 -23.32
N CYS A 338 -3.06 -13.00 -23.52
CA CYS A 338 -2.65 -12.37 -24.76
C CYS A 338 -1.13 -12.42 -24.97
N SER A 339 -0.72 -12.22 -26.22
CA SER A 339 0.66 -11.95 -26.61
C SER A 339 0.89 -10.43 -26.65
N VAL A 340 1.99 -9.97 -26.05
CA VAL A 340 2.32 -8.55 -25.89
C VAL A 340 3.76 -8.28 -26.32
N PRO A 341 4.04 -7.24 -27.12
CA PRO A 341 5.41 -6.83 -27.41
C PRO A 341 6.18 -6.54 -26.12
N LYS A 342 7.36 -7.18 -25.95
CA LYS A 342 8.13 -7.08 -24.69
C LYS A 342 8.58 -5.64 -24.42
N GLY A 343 9.07 -4.96 -25.46
CA GLY A 343 9.84 -3.71 -25.32
C GLY A 343 11.21 -3.94 -24.67
N VAL A 344 11.99 -2.87 -24.54
CA VAL A 344 13.34 -2.93 -23.96
C VAL A 344 13.27 -3.47 -22.52
N ARG A 345 14.04 -4.52 -22.21
CA ARG A 345 14.05 -5.19 -20.88
C ARG A 345 12.65 -5.61 -20.39
N SER A 346 11.76 -5.95 -21.32
CA SER A 346 10.36 -6.32 -21.06
C SER A 346 9.53 -5.20 -20.40
N ALA A 347 9.90 -3.93 -20.61
CA ALA A 347 9.23 -2.80 -19.98
C ALA A 347 7.75 -2.68 -20.39
N ASN A 348 7.42 -2.94 -21.67
CA ASN A 348 6.04 -2.87 -22.13
C ASN A 348 5.20 -4.04 -21.60
N LEU A 349 5.76 -5.25 -21.54
CA LEU A 349 5.08 -6.41 -20.92
C LEU A 349 4.76 -6.15 -19.44
N LYS A 350 5.72 -5.62 -18.67
CA LYS A 350 5.53 -5.23 -17.26
C LYS A 350 4.50 -4.12 -17.09
N LYS A 351 4.48 -3.19 -18.04
CA LYS A 351 3.48 -2.13 -18.08
C LYS A 351 2.09 -2.76 -18.24
N MET A 352 1.88 -3.62 -19.23
CA MET A 352 0.59 -4.27 -19.46
C MET A 352 0.18 -5.21 -18.31
N GLU A 353 1.11 -5.94 -17.69
CA GLU A 353 0.87 -6.71 -16.45
C GLU A 353 0.30 -5.81 -15.33
N SER A 354 0.84 -4.60 -15.18
CA SER A 354 0.33 -3.66 -14.18
C SER A 354 -1.08 -3.16 -14.49
N HIS A 355 -1.41 -2.94 -15.77
CA HIS A 355 -2.78 -2.59 -16.18
C HIS A 355 -3.75 -3.73 -15.94
N LEU A 356 -3.33 -4.97 -16.22
CA LEU A 356 -4.10 -6.17 -15.94
C LEU A 356 -4.41 -6.28 -14.45
N HIS A 357 -3.43 -6.04 -13.56
CA HIS A 357 -3.69 -6.02 -12.11
C HIS A 357 -4.74 -4.97 -11.71
N ILE A 358 -4.73 -3.78 -12.32
CA ILE A 358 -5.77 -2.77 -12.03
C ILE A 358 -7.13 -3.23 -12.55
N GLY A 359 -7.18 -3.83 -13.75
CA GLY A 359 -8.38 -4.41 -14.31
C GLY A 359 -8.98 -5.49 -13.40
N LEU A 360 -8.17 -6.43 -12.93
CA LEU A 360 -8.63 -7.49 -12.02
C LEU A 360 -9.04 -6.97 -10.64
N TYR A 361 -8.36 -5.93 -10.15
CA TYR A 361 -8.71 -5.29 -8.89
C TYR A 361 -10.04 -4.53 -8.96
N LEU A 362 -10.28 -3.79 -10.04
CA LEU A 362 -11.53 -3.09 -10.25
C LEU A 362 -12.69 -4.09 -10.48
N SER A 363 -12.49 -5.17 -11.23
CA SER A 363 -13.52 -6.22 -11.36
C SER A 363 -13.86 -6.87 -10.01
N TYR A 364 -12.87 -7.01 -9.13
CA TYR A 364 -13.05 -7.42 -7.74
C TYR A 364 -13.88 -6.41 -6.92
N LEU A 365 -13.54 -5.11 -6.97
CA LEU A 365 -14.26 -4.07 -6.22
C LEU A 365 -15.75 -3.97 -6.59
N PHE A 366 -16.07 -4.17 -7.87
CA PHE A 366 -17.45 -4.12 -8.39
C PHE A 366 -18.14 -5.49 -8.42
N ARG A 367 -17.46 -6.57 -7.98
CA ARG A 367 -17.92 -7.97 -8.04
C ARG A 367 -18.48 -8.35 -9.40
N LEU A 368 -17.79 -7.96 -10.46
CA LEU A 368 -18.22 -8.26 -11.83
C LEU A 368 -18.15 -9.78 -12.07
N PRO A 369 -19.15 -10.38 -12.76
CA PRO A 369 -19.06 -11.77 -13.17
C PRO A 369 -17.75 -12.03 -13.92
N ASN A 370 -17.05 -13.12 -13.57
CA ASN A 370 -15.78 -13.43 -14.20
C ASN A 370 -15.99 -14.30 -15.44
N HIS A 371 -15.93 -13.67 -16.61
CA HIS A 371 -16.10 -14.33 -17.91
C HIS A 371 -14.79 -14.77 -18.56
N LEU A 372 -13.66 -14.57 -17.88
CA LEU A 372 -12.34 -14.91 -18.41
C LEU A 372 -12.16 -16.44 -18.54
N HIS A 373 -12.96 -17.21 -17.79
CA HIS A 373 -13.03 -18.66 -17.92
C HIS A 373 -14.41 -19.19 -17.51
N GLN A 374 -14.88 -20.25 -18.17
CA GLN A 374 -16.21 -20.82 -17.96
C GLN A 374 -16.46 -21.24 -16.49
N ASP A 375 -15.43 -21.79 -15.85
CA ASP A 375 -15.48 -22.24 -14.45
C ASP A 375 -15.59 -21.10 -13.41
N LEU A 376 -15.37 -19.84 -13.82
CA LEU A 376 -15.35 -18.68 -12.92
C LEU A 376 -16.64 -17.85 -12.98
N ASN A 377 -17.61 -18.28 -13.79
CA ASN A 377 -18.81 -17.51 -14.11
C ASN A 377 -19.74 -17.21 -12.91
N GLN A 378 -19.56 -17.87 -11.76
CA GLN A 378 -20.48 -17.74 -10.63
C GLN A 378 -20.16 -16.57 -9.70
N PHE A 379 -18.89 -16.32 -9.36
CA PHE A 379 -18.49 -15.27 -8.42
C PHE A 379 -17.12 -14.70 -8.78
N HIS A 380 -16.93 -13.40 -8.59
CA HIS A 380 -15.60 -12.80 -8.75
C HIS A 380 -14.66 -13.21 -7.60
N PRO A 381 -13.56 -13.92 -7.89
CA PRO A 381 -12.60 -14.32 -6.86
C PRO A 381 -11.93 -13.11 -6.20
N TYR A 382 -11.24 -13.34 -5.08
CA TYR A 382 -10.37 -12.31 -4.49
C TYR A 382 -9.22 -11.98 -5.44
N SER A 383 -9.01 -10.70 -5.72
CA SER A 383 -7.91 -10.25 -6.57
C SER A 383 -6.60 -10.34 -5.79
N LEU A 384 -5.78 -11.37 -6.02
CA LEU A 384 -4.40 -11.30 -5.58
C LEU A 384 -3.64 -10.34 -6.48
N ASN A 385 -2.89 -9.44 -5.85
CA ASN A 385 -2.08 -8.48 -6.55
C ASN A 385 -0.60 -8.67 -6.24
N LYS A 386 0.19 -8.18 -7.19
CA LYS A 386 1.59 -7.90 -6.99
C LYS A 386 1.75 -6.40 -6.85
N GLU A 387 2.79 -5.99 -6.14
CA GLU A 387 3.22 -4.61 -6.16
C GLU A 387 3.51 -4.17 -7.61
N THR A 388 2.77 -3.15 -8.08
CA THR A 388 2.94 -2.57 -9.42
C THR A 388 3.81 -1.32 -9.35
N ARG A 389 4.27 -0.81 -10.49
CA ARG A 389 5.11 0.40 -10.52
C ARG A 389 4.32 1.61 -10.98
N ALA A 390 4.51 2.73 -10.28
CA ALA A 390 3.86 3.99 -10.62
C ALA A 390 4.22 4.50 -12.03
N SER A 391 5.45 4.23 -12.47
CA SER A 391 5.95 4.59 -13.80
C SER A 391 5.29 3.82 -14.94
N HIS A 392 4.52 2.76 -14.65
CA HIS A 392 3.76 2.04 -15.66
C HIS A 392 2.45 2.75 -16.01
N PHE A 393 2.01 3.74 -15.23
CA PHE A 393 0.77 4.45 -15.46
C PHE A 393 1.04 5.83 -16.08
N ASP A 394 0.60 6.00 -17.32
CA ASP A 394 0.70 7.20 -18.15
C ASP A 394 -0.67 7.65 -18.68
N GLU A 395 -0.69 8.65 -19.54
CA GLU A 395 -1.91 9.26 -20.09
C GLU A 395 -2.84 8.27 -20.81
N ASN A 396 -2.28 7.23 -21.43
CA ASN A 396 -3.04 6.22 -22.16
C ASN A 396 -3.57 5.10 -21.25
N SER A 397 -3.10 5.04 -19.99
CA SER A 397 -3.38 3.91 -19.11
C SER A 397 -4.86 3.77 -18.77
N ARG A 398 -5.55 4.90 -18.57
CA ARG A 398 -6.99 4.91 -18.32
C ARG A 398 -7.75 4.31 -19.49
N GLU A 399 -7.43 4.72 -20.72
CA GLU A 399 -8.10 4.22 -21.92
C GLU A 399 -7.88 2.71 -22.10
N LEU A 400 -6.65 2.23 -21.91
CA LEU A 400 -6.33 0.80 -22.01
C LEU A 400 -7.13 -0.02 -20.99
N ILE A 401 -7.21 0.44 -19.74
CA ILE A 401 -8.01 -0.22 -18.69
C ILE A 401 -9.50 -0.18 -19.03
N GLN A 402 -10.01 0.95 -19.53
CA GLN A 402 -11.40 1.13 -19.93
C GLN A 402 -11.79 0.15 -21.06
N ARG A 403 -10.96 0.05 -22.10
CA ARG A 403 -11.17 -0.89 -23.22
C ARG A 403 -11.13 -2.33 -22.74
N PHE A 404 -10.29 -2.66 -21.76
CA PHE A 404 -10.24 -4.00 -21.17
C PHE A 404 -11.55 -4.34 -20.46
N PHE A 405 -12.13 -3.39 -19.72
CA PHE A 405 -13.44 -3.57 -19.09
C PHE A 405 -14.57 -3.76 -20.10
N LEU A 406 -14.60 -2.94 -21.14
CA LEU A 406 -15.63 -3.06 -22.16
C LEU A 406 -15.50 -4.39 -22.92
N LYS A 407 -14.27 -4.84 -23.22
CA LYS A 407 -14.00 -6.10 -23.91
C LYS A 407 -14.34 -7.33 -23.08
N GLU A 408 -13.85 -7.43 -21.84
CA GLU A 408 -13.93 -8.67 -21.06
C GLU A 408 -15.15 -8.73 -20.13
N PHE A 409 -15.69 -7.57 -19.74
CA PHE A 409 -16.79 -7.48 -18.79
C PHE A 409 -18.02 -6.76 -19.34
N GLY A 410 -17.92 -6.10 -20.50
CA GLY A 410 -19.02 -5.35 -21.09
C GLY A 410 -19.48 -4.17 -20.24
N VAL A 411 -18.58 -3.56 -19.45
CA VAL A 411 -18.94 -2.43 -18.56
C VAL A 411 -18.01 -1.23 -18.73
N LEU A 412 -18.52 -0.06 -18.37
CA LEU A 412 -17.76 1.18 -18.22
C LEU A 412 -17.70 1.55 -16.74
N ILE A 413 -16.48 1.69 -16.22
CA ILE A 413 -16.24 2.22 -14.88
C ILE A 413 -15.56 3.57 -15.05
N GLU A 414 -16.11 4.59 -14.42
CA GLU A 414 -15.59 5.95 -14.46
C GLU A 414 -15.04 6.38 -13.11
N ILE A 415 -13.97 7.18 -13.16
CA ILE A 415 -13.41 7.90 -12.02
C ILE A 415 -14.00 9.31 -12.07
N LEU A 416 -15.06 9.56 -11.32
CA LEU A 416 -15.81 10.81 -11.31
C LEU A 416 -15.33 11.76 -10.21
N PRO A 417 -15.44 13.09 -10.39
CA PRO A 417 -15.23 14.00 -9.27
C PRO A 417 -16.39 13.82 -8.30
N ARG A 418 -16.09 13.69 -7.02
CA ARG A 418 -17.08 13.79 -5.97
C ARG A 418 -16.93 15.17 -5.32
N PRO A 419 -18.01 15.95 -5.16
CA PRO A 419 -17.95 17.15 -4.35
C PRO A 419 -17.36 16.74 -3.00
N ALA A 420 -16.19 17.28 -2.66
CA ALA A 420 -15.62 17.05 -1.35
C ALA A 420 -16.62 17.63 -0.36
N TYR A 421 -17.29 16.78 0.41
CA TYR A 421 -17.84 17.26 1.67
C TYR A 421 -16.61 17.71 2.45
N GLN A 422 -16.42 19.04 2.53
CA GLN A 422 -15.57 19.61 3.57
C GLN A 422 -16.18 19.11 4.87
N TYR A 423 -15.62 18.05 5.43
CA TYR A 423 -15.71 17.86 6.87
C TYR A 423 -15.05 19.10 7.44
N ILE A 424 -15.88 20.06 7.84
CA ILE A 424 -15.50 21.13 8.73
C ILE A 424 -15.09 20.37 10.00
N ILE A 425 -13.78 20.20 10.19
CA ILE A 425 -13.18 19.71 11.43
C ILE A 425 -13.22 20.86 12.43
#